data_AF-A0AAP2XW17-F1
#
_entry.id   AF-A0AAP2XW17-F1
#
_cell.length_a   1.000
_cell.length_b   1.000
_cell.length_c   1.000
_cell.angle_alpha   90.00
_cell.angle_beta   90.00
_cell.angle_gamma   90.00
#
_symmetry.space_group_name_H-M   'P 1'
#
loop_
_entity.id
_entity.type
_entity.pdbx_description
1 polymer ?
#
loop_
_entity_poly.entity_id
_entity_poly.type
_entity_poly.pdbx_seq_one_letter_code
_entity_poly.pdbx_strand_id
1 'polypeptide(L)'
;MKIGQNTYKLILLDTNALREIVTNTNLSGKGFLQTFFTGESSYAPCFSIYNVIELMPYEDIYEKFLEYFSIIPCLMTFPAKSIFQVEVDCYTKGIPFEITNQVAYAFTPLSTEIGYNCKHFFDNLVNQTSLMDTIHSEINNFPSIAKDWEFKRDNTKWMLKQQHLPLNMIDDKFYKFHEAQTVVKDLVNFGIPVTSNIDISKLPASRMMEYSQFLRIFKTQKTIKPNDVMDVLISSIAPYVDAVITENFQADVYKKAKKLIPQIKELEIYRLKDIRMDA
;
A
#
# COMPACT_ATOMS: atom_id res chain seq x y z
N MET A 1 4.21 -7.05 -14.11
CA MET A 1 5.24 -7.97 -13.56
C MET A 1 5.56 -9.08 -14.55
N LYS A 2 6.83 -9.39 -14.77
CA LYS A 2 7.23 -10.54 -15.59
C LYS A 2 7.29 -11.81 -14.72
N ILE A 3 6.46 -12.79 -15.04
CA ILE A 3 6.51 -14.12 -14.43
C ILE A 3 6.82 -15.11 -15.55
N GLY A 4 8.03 -15.67 -15.56
CA GLY A 4 8.52 -16.47 -16.68
C GLY A 4 8.61 -15.66 -17.97
N GLN A 5 7.90 -16.09 -19.02
CA GLN A 5 7.81 -15.38 -20.30
C GLN A 5 6.63 -14.41 -20.40
N ASN A 6 5.70 -14.47 -19.45
CA ASN A 6 4.46 -13.70 -19.49
C ASN A 6 4.59 -12.40 -18.70
N THR A 7 3.87 -11.37 -19.15
CA THR A 7 3.72 -10.12 -18.40
C THR A 7 2.30 -10.06 -17.86
N TYR A 8 2.18 -10.06 -16.53
CA TYR A 8 0.91 -9.93 -15.82
C TYR A 8 0.76 -8.49 -15.33
N LYS A 9 -0.46 -7.97 -15.39
CA LYS A 9 -0.81 -6.76 -14.65
C LYS A 9 -0.86 -7.09 -13.15
N LEU A 10 -0.60 -6.12 -12.28
CA LEU A 10 -0.71 -6.26 -10.84
C LEU A 10 -1.93 -5.51 -10.32
N ILE A 11 -2.70 -6.15 -9.44
CA ILE A 11 -3.82 -5.51 -8.75
C ILE A 11 -3.62 -5.53 -7.24
N LEU A 12 -3.45 -4.36 -6.64
CA LEU A 12 -3.30 -4.21 -5.20
C LEU A 12 -4.66 -4.28 -4.51
N LEU A 13 -4.77 -5.15 -3.50
CA LEU A 13 -5.96 -5.38 -2.70
C LEU A 13 -5.75 -4.83 -1.30
N ASP A 14 -6.61 -3.90 -0.87
CA ASP A 14 -6.63 -3.50 0.54
C ASP A 14 -7.31 -4.56 1.43
N THR A 15 -7.24 -4.39 2.75
CA THR A 15 -7.79 -5.39 3.68
C THR A 15 -9.30 -5.56 3.50
N ASN A 16 -10.03 -4.49 3.17
CA ASN A 16 -11.47 -4.56 2.93
C ASN A 16 -11.79 -5.40 1.69
N ALA A 17 -11.03 -5.25 0.61
CA ALA A 17 -11.15 -6.04 -0.60
C ALA A 17 -10.83 -7.52 -0.32
N LEU A 18 -9.74 -7.80 0.41
CA LEU A 18 -9.40 -9.16 0.83
C LEU A 18 -10.53 -9.79 1.64
N ARG A 19 -11.04 -9.10 2.67
CA ARG A 19 -12.15 -9.59 3.51
C ARG A 19 -13.39 -9.87 2.64
N GLU A 20 -13.78 -8.95 1.77
CA GLU A 20 -14.97 -9.09 0.91
C GLU A 20 -14.86 -10.29 -0.04
N ILE A 21 -13.70 -10.48 -0.67
CA ILE A 21 -13.44 -11.61 -1.61
C ILE A 21 -13.61 -12.95 -0.91
N VAL A 22 -13.03 -13.10 0.29
CA VAL A 22 -12.93 -14.41 0.98
C VAL A 22 -14.16 -14.73 1.84
N THR A 23 -14.94 -13.71 2.23
CA THR A 23 -16.18 -13.91 3.00
C THR A 23 -17.40 -14.07 2.10
N ASN A 24 -17.42 -13.42 0.93
CA ASN A 24 -18.52 -13.46 -0.02
C ASN A 24 -18.10 -14.15 -1.32
N THR A 25 -17.60 -15.38 -1.21
CA THR A 25 -16.96 -16.12 -2.31
C THR A 25 -17.86 -16.31 -3.53
N ASN A 26 -19.16 -16.56 -3.32
CA ASN A 26 -20.11 -16.80 -4.42
C ASN A 26 -20.44 -15.54 -5.24
N LEU A 27 -20.32 -14.35 -4.66
CA LEU A 27 -20.61 -13.08 -5.34
C LEU A 27 -19.34 -12.31 -5.65
N SER A 28 -18.61 -11.89 -4.62
CA SER A 28 -17.42 -11.05 -4.73
C SER A 28 -16.19 -11.83 -5.13
N GLY A 29 -15.99 -13.04 -4.58
CA GLY A 29 -14.86 -13.90 -4.97
C GLY A 29 -14.95 -14.35 -6.43
N LYS A 30 -16.11 -14.88 -6.83
CA LYS A 30 -16.39 -15.27 -8.22
C LYS A 30 -16.34 -14.07 -9.17
N GLY A 31 -16.95 -12.94 -8.81
CA GLY A 31 -16.90 -11.71 -9.61
C GLY A 31 -15.47 -11.19 -9.78
N PHE A 32 -14.64 -11.24 -8.72
CA PHE A 32 -13.22 -10.90 -8.79
C PHE A 32 -12.45 -11.77 -9.79
N LEU A 33 -12.61 -13.11 -9.72
CA LEU A 33 -11.97 -14.01 -10.68
C LEU A 33 -12.46 -13.76 -12.11
N GLN A 34 -13.77 -13.61 -12.31
CA GLN A 34 -14.32 -13.34 -13.64
C GLN A 34 -13.78 -12.03 -14.23
N THR A 35 -13.68 -10.98 -13.42
CA THR A 35 -13.27 -9.65 -13.87
C THR A 35 -11.77 -9.57 -14.16
N PHE A 36 -10.94 -10.19 -13.33
CA PHE A 36 -9.48 -9.96 -13.37
C PHE A 36 -8.63 -11.14 -13.83
N PHE A 37 -9.20 -12.35 -13.89
CA PHE A 37 -8.47 -13.56 -14.29
C PHE A 37 -8.92 -14.10 -15.65
N THR A 38 -9.95 -13.50 -16.28
CA THR A 38 -10.42 -13.91 -17.62
C THR A 38 -10.06 -12.86 -18.67
N GLY A 39 -9.75 -13.31 -19.90
CA GLY A 39 -9.41 -12.44 -21.03
C GLY A 39 -7.90 -12.25 -21.29
N GLU A 40 -7.56 -11.27 -22.12
CA GLU A 40 -6.18 -11.03 -22.63
C GLU A 40 -5.26 -10.32 -21.62
N SER A 41 -5.80 -9.71 -20.56
CA SER A 41 -5.05 -9.01 -19.51
C SER A 41 -5.31 -9.64 -18.14
N SER A 42 -4.67 -10.76 -17.85
CA SER A 42 -4.76 -11.39 -16.52
C SER A 42 -3.99 -10.56 -15.48
N TYR A 43 -4.67 -10.24 -14.38
CA TYR A 43 -4.05 -9.58 -13.23
C TYR A 43 -3.59 -10.61 -12.22
N ALA A 44 -2.42 -10.38 -11.63
CA ALA A 44 -1.97 -11.07 -10.43
C ALA A 44 -2.33 -10.22 -9.20
N PRO A 45 -3.11 -10.75 -8.23
CA PRO A 45 -3.42 -10.06 -7.00
C PRO A 45 -2.15 -9.85 -6.19
N CYS A 46 -2.08 -8.67 -5.58
CA CYS A 46 -1.02 -8.26 -4.69
C CYS A 46 -1.64 -7.69 -3.41
N PHE A 47 -1.09 -8.03 -2.26
CA PHE A 47 -1.44 -7.46 -0.97
C PHE A 47 -0.16 -7.14 -0.19
N SER A 48 -0.26 -6.32 0.84
CA SER A 48 0.87 -6.05 1.74
C SER A 48 0.90 -7.03 2.90
N ILE A 49 2.10 -7.28 3.44
CA ILE A 49 2.25 -7.97 4.73
C ILE A 49 1.41 -7.31 5.84
N TYR A 50 1.20 -6.00 5.79
CA TYR A 50 0.35 -5.31 6.75
C TYR A 50 -1.10 -5.78 6.69
N ASN A 51 -1.63 -6.04 5.48
CA ASN A 51 -2.99 -6.56 5.31
C ASN A 51 -3.13 -7.93 5.98
N VAL A 52 -2.13 -8.79 5.81
CA VAL A 52 -2.13 -10.15 6.39
C VAL A 52 -2.15 -10.08 7.91
N ILE A 53 -1.31 -9.24 8.51
CA ILE A 53 -1.26 -9.09 9.96
C ILE A 53 -2.56 -8.48 10.51
N GLU A 54 -3.23 -7.60 9.76
CA GLU A 54 -4.56 -7.09 10.13
C GLU A 54 -5.65 -8.17 10.06
N LEU A 55 -5.45 -9.23 9.27
CA LEU A 55 -6.36 -10.37 9.17
C LEU A 55 -6.11 -11.41 10.26
N MET A 56 -4.86 -11.63 10.68
CA MET A 56 -4.47 -12.68 11.64
C MET A 56 -5.34 -12.78 12.91
N PRO A 57 -5.76 -11.68 13.57
CA PRO A 57 -6.63 -11.77 14.75
C PRO A 57 -8.04 -12.33 14.48
N TYR A 58 -8.46 -12.39 13.22
CA TYR A 58 -9.77 -12.88 12.80
C TYR A 58 -9.63 -14.28 12.21
N GLU A 59 -9.41 -15.29 13.05
CA GLU A 59 -9.04 -16.67 12.67
C GLU A 59 -9.87 -17.21 11.49
N ASP A 60 -11.20 -17.12 11.54
CA ASP A 60 -12.09 -17.59 10.47
C ASP A 60 -11.86 -16.91 9.11
N ILE A 61 -11.55 -15.61 9.12
CA ILE A 61 -11.32 -14.82 7.89
C ILE A 61 -9.90 -15.07 7.39
N TYR A 62 -8.94 -15.13 8.31
CA TYR A 62 -7.54 -15.40 8.02
C TYR A 62 -7.37 -16.77 7.35
N GLU A 63 -8.02 -17.81 7.88
CA GLU A 63 -7.97 -19.15 7.29
C GLU A 63 -8.54 -19.16 5.86
N LYS A 64 -9.72 -18.54 5.66
CA LYS A 64 -10.33 -18.38 4.33
C LYS A 64 -9.43 -17.62 3.36
N PHE A 65 -8.72 -16.61 3.85
CA PHE A 65 -7.72 -15.88 3.07
C PHE A 65 -6.58 -16.79 2.63
N LEU A 66 -5.99 -17.57 3.55
CA LEU A 66 -4.90 -18.50 3.22
C LEU A 66 -5.37 -19.56 2.22
N GLU A 67 -6.54 -20.15 2.41
CA GLU A 67 -7.11 -21.14 1.50
C GLU A 67 -7.31 -20.56 0.10
N TYR A 68 -7.94 -19.39 0.00
CA TYR A 68 -8.27 -18.75 -1.28
C TYR A 68 -7.03 -18.33 -2.06
N PHE A 69 -6.08 -17.65 -1.42
CA PHE A 69 -4.88 -17.14 -2.11
C PHE A 69 -3.78 -18.20 -2.28
N SER A 70 -3.93 -19.39 -1.69
CA SER A 70 -3.03 -20.52 -1.95
C SER A 70 -3.33 -21.29 -3.23
N ILE A 71 -4.55 -21.16 -3.78
CA ILE A 71 -4.97 -21.85 -5.00
C ILE A 71 -4.87 -20.98 -6.26
N ILE A 72 -4.42 -19.74 -6.12
CA ILE A 72 -4.18 -18.80 -7.23
C ILE A 72 -2.78 -18.16 -7.10
N PRO A 73 -2.11 -17.79 -8.21
CA PRO A 73 -0.90 -16.99 -8.13
C PRO A 73 -1.18 -15.62 -7.52
N CYS A 74 -0.35 -15.20 -6.56
CA CYS A 74 -0.50 -13.90 -5.90
C CYS A 74 0.85 -13.37 -5.39
N LEU A 75 0.87 -12.12 -4.93
CA LEU A 75 2.05 -11.46 -4.40
C LEU A 75 1.80 -10.84 -3.04
N MET A 76 2.80 -10.90 -2.18
CA MET A 76 2.87 -10.12 -0.96
C MET A 76 3.98 -9.08 -1.05
N THR A 77 3.69 -7.80 -0.88
CA THR A 77 4.73 -6.77 -0.75
C THR A 77 5.25 -6.73 0.68
N PHE A 78 6.56 -6.56 0.81
CA PHE A 78 7.22 -6.29 2.08
C PHE A 78 6.85 -4.91 2.66
N PRO A 79 7.25 -4.60 3.91
CA PRO A 79 7.00 -3.30 4.53
C PRO A 79 7.46 -2.12 3.66
N ALA A 80 6.83 -0.96 3.85
CA ALA A 80 7.07 0.23 3.03
C ALA A 80 8.55 0.66 3.00
N LYS A 81 9.27 0.46 4.11
CA LYS A 81 10.71 0.68 4.21
C LYS A 81 11.51 -0.07 3.14
N SER A 82 11.17 -1.33 2.87
CA SER A 82 11.88 -2.14 1.86
C SER A 82 11.65 -1.58 0.45
N ILE A 83 10.42 -1.12 0.17
CA ILE A 83 10.06 -0.49 -1.11
C ILE A 83 10.87 0.80 -1.30
N PHE A 84 10.92 1.65 -0.28
CA PHE A 84 11.67 2.91 -0.32
C PHE A 84 13.18 2.68 -0.46
N GLN A 85 13.73 1.67 0.22
CA GLN A 85 15.16 1.35 0.11
C GLN A 85 15.51 0.96 -1.33
N VAL A 86 14.72 0.08 -1.95
CA VAL A 86 14.94 -0.34 -3.34
C VAL A 86 14.74 0.84 -4.30
N GLU A 87 13.75 1.69 -4.05
CA GLU A 87 13.51 2.90 -4.85
C GLU A 87 14.71 3.86 -4.83
N VAL A 88 15.28 4.14 -3.65
CA VAL A 88 16.47 4.98 -3.49
C VAL A 88 17.71 4.32 -4.08
N ASP A 89 17.87 3.01 -3.93
CA ASP A 89 18.99 2.26 -4.51
C ASP A 89 18.95 2.30 -6.05
N CYS A 90 17.78 2.08 -6.65
CA CYS A 90 17.57 2.18 -8.09
C CYS A 90 17.86 3.59 -8.60
N TYR A 91 17.36 4.61 -7.90
CA TYR A 91 17.65 6.01 -8.18
C TYR A 91 19.17 6.29 -8.19
N THR A 92 19.86 5.85 -7.14
CA THR A 92 21.31 6.10 -6.96
C THR A 92 22.14 5.40 -8.03
N LYS A 93 21.73 4.20 -8.44
CA LYS A 93 22.38 3.41 -9.49
C LYS A 93 21.99 3.85 -10.91
N GLY A 94 20.98 4.71 -11.06
CA GLY A 94 20.45 5.13 -12.36
C GLY A 94 19.75 4.03 -13.14
N ILE A 95 19.18 3.03 -12.45
CA ILE A 95 18.47 1.90 -13.05
C ILE A 95 16.96 2.01 -12.81
N PRO A 96 16.10 1.43 -13.67
CA PRO A 96 14.67 1.40 -13.42
C PRO A 96 14.34 0.61 -12.15
N PHE A 97 13.26 1.01 -11.48
CA PHE A 97 12.69 0.22 -10.39
C PHE A 97 12.06 -1.06 -10.95
N GLU A 98 12.35 -2.19 -10.32
CA GLU A 98 11.74 -3.48 -10.63
C GLU A 98 11.26 -4.14 -9.33
N ILE A 99 10.08 -4.78 -9.38
CA ILE A 99 9.57 -5.57 -8.26
C ILE A 99 10.37 -6.88 -8.21
N THR A 100 11.34 -6.93 -7.30
CA THR A 100 12.19 -8.09 -7.02
C THR A 100 11.80 -8.73 -5.68
N ASN A 101 12.48 -9.82 -5.31
CA ASN A 101 12.33 -10.48 -4.00
C ASN A 101 12.73 -9.61 -2.80
N GLN A 102 13.23 -8.38 -3.01
CA GLN A 102 13.43 -7.39 -1.95
C GLN A 102 12.18 -6.55 -1.69
N VAL A 103 11.29 -6.46 -2.68
CA VAL A 103 10.08 -5.63 -2.67
C VAL A 103 8.84 -6.48 -2.41
N ALA A 104 8.76 -7.66 -3.03
CA ALA A 104 7.62 -8.55 -2.90
C ALA A 104 8.04 -10.02 -2.96
N TYR A 105 7.24 -10.87 -2.33
CA TYR A 105 7.33 -12.32 -2.42
C TYR A 105 6.17 -12.83 -3.27
N ALA A 106 6.46 -13.73 -4.22
CA ALA A 106 5.47 -14.30 -5.11
C ALA A 106 5.05 -15.69 -4.64
N PHE A 107 3.74 -15.96 -4.66
CA PHE A 107 3.16 -17.26 -4.35
C PHE A 107 2.57 -17.89 -5.61
N THR A 108 2.66 -19.21 -5.70
CA THR A 108 2.08 -19.98 -6.80
C THR A 108 1.66 -21.38 -6.35
N PRO A 109 0.46 -21.84 -6.75
CA PRO A 109 0.02 -23.22 -6.51
C PRO A 109 0.78 -24.24 -7.38
N LEU A 110 1.54 -23.78 -8.39
CA LEU A 110 2.18 -24.65 -9.38
C LEU A 110 3.58 -25.12 -8.96
N SER A 111 4.19 -24.49 -7.95
CA SER A 111 5.50 -24.90 -7.47
C SER A 111 5.38 -26.07 -6.49
N THR A 112 6.28 -27.04 -6.61
CA THR A 112 6.41 -28.14 -5.64
C THR A 112 7.19 -27.74 -4.40
N GLU A 113 7.85 -26.58 -4.41
CA GLU A 113 8.57 -26.05 -3.26
C GLU A 113 7.60 -25.40 -2.27
N ILE A 114 7.57 -25.92 -1.04
CA ILE A 114 6.61 -25.54 0.03
C ILE A 114 6.57 -24.03 0.29
N GLY A 115 7.71 -23.34 0.17
CA GLY A 115 7.81 -21.90 0.44
C GLY A 115 7.01 -21.00 -0.52
N TYR A 116 6.67 -21.48 -1.72
CA TYR A 116 5.89 -20.70 -2.70
C TYR A 116 4.39 -20.86 -2.53
N ASN A 117 3.92 -21.74 -1.64
CA ASN A 117 2.51 -21.81 -1.30
C ASN A 117 2.19 -20.76 -0.22
N CYS A 118 1.16 -19.94 -0.46
CA CYS A 118 0.80 -18.83 0.43
C CYS A 118 0.53 -19.29 1.87
N LYS A 119 -0.31 -20.32 2.06
CA LYS A 119 -0.64 -20.88 3.38
C LYS A 119 0.61 -21.40 4.09
N HIS A 120 1.38 -22.27 3.44
CA HIS A 120 2.59 -22.82 4.04
C HIS A 120 3.64 -21.76 4.37
N PHE A 121 3.77 -20.72 3.55
CA PHE A 121 4.65 -19.59 3.86
C PHE A 121 4.24 -18.92 5.16
N PHE A 122 2.96 -18.57 5.33
CA PHE A 122 2.50 -17.90 6.54
C PHE A 122 2.47 -18.81 7.77
N ASP A 123 2.16 -20.10 7.62
CA ASP A 123 2.28 -21.08 8.71
C ASP A 123 3.73 -21.14 9.23
N ASN A 124 4.72 -21.09 8.32
CA ASN A 124 6.12 -21.03 8.69
C ASN A 124 6.52 -19.67 9.27
N LEU A 125 5.96 -18.57 8.74
CA LEU A 125 6.24 -17.21 9.19
C LEU A 125 5.82 -17.01 10.65
N VAL A 126 4.67 -17.54 11.06
CA VAL A 126 4.20 -17.52 12.46
C VAL A 126 5.20 -18.20 13.40
N ASN A 127 5.94 -19.20 12.90
CA ASN A 127 6.99 -19.89 13.65
C ASN A 127 8.36 -19.16 13.59
N GLN A 128 8.53 -18.16 12.72
CA GLN A 128 9.74 -17.35 12.61
C GLN A 128 9.63 -16.09 13.47
N THR A 129 10.16 -16.17 14.69
CA THR A 129 10.04 -15.10 15.71
C THR A 129 10.62 -13.77 15.23
N SER A 130 11.81 -13.74 14.62
CA SER A 130 12.52 -12.49 14.34
C SER A 130 11.87 -11.55 13.32
N LEU A 131 11.34 -12.08 12.21
CA LEU A 131 10.67 -11.28 11.18
C LEU A 131 9.31 -10.80 11.68
N MET A 132 8.54 -11.68 12.32
CA MET A 132 7.26 -11.32 12.92
C MET A 132 7.42 -10.29 14.03
N ASP A 133 8.45 -10.42 14.89
CA ASP A 133 8.76 -9.44 15.94
C ASP A 133 9.06 -8.06 15.34
N THR A 134 9.80 -8.02 14.22
CA THR A 134 10.12 -6.76 13.54
C THR A 134 8.85 -6.09 13.00
N ILE A 135 7.97 -6.86 12.32
CA ILE A 135 6.75 -6.29 11.75
C ILE A 135 5.75 -5.92 12.84
N HIS A 136 5.62 -6.72 13.90
CA HIS A 136 4.81 -6.39 15.06
C HIS A 136 5.33 -5.15 15.78
N SER A 137 6.64 -4.99 15.94
CA SER A 137 7.24 -3.77 16.50
C SER A 137 6.85 -2.53 15.69
N GLU A 138 6.87 -2.63 14.36
CA GLU A 138 6.45 -1.55 13.48
C GLU A 138 4.96 -1.21 13.65
N ILE A 139 4.08 -2.23 13.62
CA ILE A 139 2.64 -2.05 13.76
C ILE A 139 2.26 -1.50 15.14
N ASN A 140 2.97 -1.93 16.20
CA ASN A 140 2.78 -1.44 17.55
C ASN A 140 3.09 0.06 17.69
N ASN A 141 3.84 0.64 16.75
CA ASN A 141 4.10 2.07 16.71
C ASN A 141 2.99 2.87 15.98
N PHE A 142 2.12 2.22 15.20
CA PHE A 142 1.06 2.91 14.43
C PHE A 142 0.13 3.77 15.32
N PRO A 143 -0.30 3.34 16.52
CA PRO A 143 -1.06 4.20 17.42
C PRO A 143 -0.33 5.47 17.84
N SER A 144 1.00 5.42 18.02
CA SER A 144 1.79 6.62 18.33
C SER A 144 1.86 7.53 17.11
N ILE A 145 2.15 6.98 15.94
CA ILE A 145 2.21 7.73 14.67
C ILE A 145 0.88 8.43 14.39
N ALA A 146 -0.26 7.74 14.59
CA ALA A 146 -1.58 8.32 14.43
C ALA A 146 -1.81 9.51 15.38
N LYS A 147 -1.37 9.41 16.64
CA LYS A 147 -1.43 10.52 17.61
C LYS A 147 -0.54 11.69 17.20
N ASP A 148 0.66 11.42 16.69
CA ASP A 148 1.58 12.46 16.23
C ASP A 148 1.00 13.21 15.02
N TRP A 149 0.32 12.49 14.13
CA TRP A 149 -0.38 13.08 12.98
C TRP A 149 -1.56 13.97 13.42
N GLU A 150 -2.31 13.52 14.40
CA GLU A 150 -3.41 14.28 15.02
C GLU A 150 -2.87 15.55 15.70
N PHE A 151 -1.79 15.43 16.48
CA PHE A 151 -1.12 16.55 17.12
C PHE A 151 -0.56 17.55 16.09
N LYS A 152 0.03 17.06 15.00
CA LYS A 152 0.49 17.90 13.88
C LYS A 152 -0.66 18.70 13.26
N ARG A 153 -1.82 18.06 13.05
CA ARG A 153 -3.03 18.72 12.54
C ARG A 153 -3.49 19.83 13.47
N ASP A 154 -3.62 19.55 14.76
CA ASP A 154 -4.15 20.50 15.74
C ASP A 154 -3.20 21.66 16.00
N ASN A 155 -1.90 21.41 16.10
CA ASN A 155 -0.89 22.46 16.22
C ASN A 155 -0.88 23.37 15.00
N THR A 156 -0.98 22.80 13.78
CA THR A 156 -1.04 23.60 12.55
C THR A 156 -2.29 24.48 12.55
N LYS A 157 -3.46 23.93 12.93
CA LYS A 157 -4.69 24.71 13.07
C LYS A 157 -4.54 25.84 14.10
N TRP A 158 -3.90 25.56 15.23
CA TRP A 158 -3.65 26.55 16.28
C TRP A 158 -2.71 27.66 15.80
N MET A 159 -1.58 27.32 15.16
CA MET A 159 -0.62 28.29 14.63
C MET A 159 -1.25 29.21 13.58
N LEU A 160 -2.03 28.66 12.64
CA LEU A 160 -2.71 29.47 11.62
C LEU A 160 -3.70 30.46 12.25
N LYS A 161 -4.43 30.04 13.29
CA LYS A 161 -5.33 30.94 14.04
C LYS A 161 -4.56 32.06 14.74
N GLN A 162 -3.43 31.77 15.38
CA GLN A 162 -2.58 32.79 16.03
C GLN A 162 -2.05 33.82 15.02
N GLN A 163 -1.72 33.37 13.81
CA GLN A 163 -1.22 34.20 12.73
C GLN A 163 -2.32 34.88 11.89
N HIS A 164 -3.60 34.70 12.26
CA HIS A 164 -4.76 35.20 11.50
C HIS A 164 -4.78 34.73 10.03
N LEU A 165 -4.21 33.55 9.77
CA LEU A 165 -4.17 32.92 8.45
C LEU A 165 -5.36 31.96 8.27
N PRO A 166 -5.89 31.82 7.04
CA PRO A 166 -7.05 30.97 6.81
C PRO A 166 -6.64 29.48 6.80
N LEU A 167 -7.47 28.63 7.41
CA LEU A 167 -7.18 27.18 7.54
C LEU A 167 -7.09 26.45 6.20
N ASN A 168 -7.75 26.97 5.16
CA ASN A 168 -7.71 26.41 3.81
C ASN A 168 -6.38 26.68 3.09
N MET A 169 -5.46 27.45 3.68
CA MET A 169 -4.12 27.70 3.15
C MET A 169 -3.28 26.42 3.03
N ILE A 170 -3.56 25.41 3.85
CA ILE A 170 -2.91 24.10 3.75
C ILE A 170 -3.59 23.30 2.62
N ASP A 171 -3.29 23.66 1.37
CA ASP A 171 -3.83 23.08 0.15
C ASP A 171 -2.79 22.31 -0.69
N ASP A 172 -3.21 21.83 -1.86
CA ASP A 172 -2.32 21.10 -2.76
C ASP A 172 -1.16 21.98 -3.27
N LYS A 173 -1.29 23.32 -3.25
CA LYS A 173 -0.18 24.22 -3.60
C LYS A 173 0.82 24.30 -2.46
N PHE A 174 0.34 24.42 -1.23
CA PHE A 174 1.19 24.33 -0.04
C PHE A 174 1.95 23.00 -0.02
N TYR A 175 1.25 21.89 -0.28
CA TYR A 175 1.87 20.57 -0.40
C TYR A 175 3.02 20.56 -1.41
N LYS A 176 2.78 20.96 -2.66
CA LYS A 176 3.81 20.97 -3.72
C LYS A 176 5.03 21.80 -3.34
N PHE A 177 4.85 22.88 -2.60
CA PHE A 177 5.97 23.72 -2.16
C PHE A 177 6.87 23.03 -1.13
N HIS A 178 6.32 22.12 -0.32
CA HIS A 178 7.02 21.42 0.76
C HIS A 178 7.29 19.92 0.48
N GLU A 179 6.79 19.38 -0.63
CA GLU A 179 6.85 17.97 -1.00
C GLU A 179 8.28 17.41 -0.89
N ALA A 180 9.25 18.04 -1.56
CA ALA A 180 10.63 17.55 -1.60
C ALA A 180 11.27 17.47 -0.20
N GLN A 181 11.05 18.50 0.63
CA GLN A 181 11.60 18.53 1.99
C GLN A 181 10.95 17.46 2.87
N THR A 182 9.65 17.22 2.70
CA THR A 182 8.90 16.25 3.51
C THR A 182 9.27 14.83 3.12
N VAL A 183 9.36 14.53 1.82
CA VAL A 183 9.82 13.22 1.30
C VAL A 183 11.22 12.88 1.81
N VAL A 184 12.17 13.83 1.74
CA VAL A 184 13.54 13.62 2.26
C VAL A 184 13.52 13.36 3.76
N LYS A 185 12.75 14.14 4.53
CA LYS A 185 12.62 13.94 5.96
C LYS A 185 12.06 12.56 6.29
N ASP A 186 11.04 12.11 5.57
CA ASP A 186 10.41 10.81 5.83
C ASP A 186 11.36 9.65 5.50
N LEU A 187 12.10 9.71 4.38
CA LEU A 187 13.12 8.72 4.05
C LEU A 187 14.18 8.59 5.14
N VAL A 188 14.64 9.71 5.70
CA VAL A 188 15.56 9.71 6.85
C VAL A 188 14.92 9.09 8.09
N ASN A 189 13.64 9.35 8.36
CA ASN A 189 12.91 8.73 9.48
C ASN A 189 12.77 7.21 9.30
N PHE A 190 12.67 6.71 8.07
CA PHE A 190 12.74 5.27 7.77
C PHE A 190 14.15 4.67 7.90
N GLY A 191 15.16 5.50 8.18
CA GLY A 191 16.56 5.11 8.29
C GLY A 191 17.24 4.93 6.94
N ILE A 192 16.71 5.55 5.88
CA ILE A 192 17.24 5.46 4.51
C ILE A 192 18.07 6.72 4.25
N PRO A 193 19.41 6.59 4.09
CA PRO A 193 20.27 7.75 3.94
C PRO A 193 20.07 8.39 2.56
N VAL A 194 19.65 9.65 2.54
CA VAL A 194 19.48 10.44 1.31
C VAL A 194 20.09 11.83 1.48
N THR A 195 20.58 12.40 0.37
CA THR A 195 21.04 13.79 0.35
C THR A 195 19.87 14.74 0.17
N SER A 196 20.00 15.99 0.62
CA SER A 196 18.93 17.00 0.51
C SER A 196 18.59 17.41 -0.92
N ASN A 197 19.43 17.06 -1.90
CA ASN A 197 19.30 17.47 -3.31
C ASN A 197 18.79 16.33 -4.21
N ILE A 198 18.13 15.32 -3.64
CA ILE A 198 17.58 14.21 -4.40
C ILE A 198 16.43 14.67 -5.31
N ASP A 199 16.41 14.18 -6.55
CA ASP A 199 15.30 14.40 -7.46
C ASP A 199 14.14 13.47 -7.09
N ILE A 200 13.23 13.98 -6.25
CA ILE A 200 12.07 13.23 -5.76
C ILE A 200 11.14 12.78 -6.89
N SER A 201 11.19 13.39 -8.09
CA SER A 201 10.33 12.98 -9.21
C SER A 201 10.54 11.52 -9.63
N LYS A 202 11.71 10.97 -9.28
CA LYS A 202 12.11 9.57 -9.49
C LYS A 202 11.84 8.66 -8.29
N LEU A 203 11.21 9.17 -7.23
CA LEU A 203 10.85 8.43 -6.02
C LEU A 203 9.32 8.37 -5.83
N PRO A 204 8.58 7.80 -6.79
CA PRO A 204 7.12 7.88 -6.78
C PRO A 204 6.46 7.16 -5.59
N ALA A 205 7.02 6.09 -5.04
CA ALA A 205 6.45 5.41 -3.87
C ALA A 205 6.53 6.28 -2.63
N SER A 206 7.69 6.90 -2.42
CA SER A 206 7.91 7.85 -1.32
C SER A 206 6.94 9.05 -1.43
N ARG A 207 6.78 9.59 -2.64
CA ARG A 207 5.81 10.68 -2.93
C ARG A 207 4.36 10.24 -2.71
N MET A 208 4.01 9.02 -3.10
CA MET A 208 2.64 8.49 -2.96
C MET A 208 2.26 8.36 -1.49
N MET A 209 3.15 7.81 -0.66
CA MET A 209 2.94 7.74 0.79
C MET A 209 2.81 9.13 1.41
N GLU A 210 3.72 10.06 1.10
CA GLU A 210 3.72 11.39 1.71
C GLU A 210 2.49 12.21 1.31
N TYR A 211 2.05 12.14 0.04
CA TYR A 211 0.79 12.78 -0.37
C TYR A 211 -0.44 12.16 0.30
N SER A 212 -0.48 10.83 0.43
CA SER A 212 -1.55 10.10 1.13
C SER A 212 -1.63 10.53 2.60
N GLN A 213 -0.48 10.64 3.27
CA GLN A 213 -0.35 11.18 4.62
C GLN A 213 -0.85 12.62 4.70
N PHE A 214 -0.41 13.51 3.80
CA PHE A 214 -0.84 14.91 3.75
C PHE A 214 -2.36 15.03 3.68
N LEU A 215 -3.00 14.26 2.77
CA LEU A 215 -4.45 14.26 2.63
C LEU A 215 -5.11 13.77 3.92
N ARG A 216 -4.60 12.70 4.54
CA ARG A 216 -5.15 12.16 5.79
C ARG A 216 -5.10 13.19 6.91
N ILE A 217 -3.95 13.84 7.09
CA ILE A 217 -3.73 14.82 8.16
C ILE A 217 -4.54 16.09 7.91
N PHE A 218 -4.43 16.72 6.73
CA PHE A 218 -4.91 18.09 6.56
C PHE A 218 -6.21 18.22 5.79
N LYS A 219 -6.60 17.19 5.01
CA LYS A 219 -7.81 17.22 4.18
C LYS A 219 -8.97 16.41 4.76
N THR A 220 -8.77 15.77 5.91
CA THR A 220 -9.85 15.09 6.64
C THR A 220 -10.10 15.74 7.99
N GLN A 221 -11.34 15.65 8.48
CA GLN A 221 -11.71 16.03 9.85
C GLN A 221 -11.97 14.79 10.73
N LYS A 222 -11.83 13.58 10.19
CA LYS A 222 -11.99 12.35 10.96
C LYS A 222 -10.79 12.20 11.90
N THR A 223 -11.03 11.62 13.08
CA THR A 223 -9.96 11.19 13.98
C THR A 223 -9.06 10.20 13.25
N ILE A 224 -7.74 10.43 13.31
CA ILE A 224 -6.76 9.55 12.69
C ILE A 224 -6.58 8.31 13.57
N LYS A 225 -6.75 7.13 12.96
CA LYS A 225 -6.65 5.81 13.60
C LYS A 225 -5.36 5.10 13.15
N PRO A 226 -4.90 4.06 13.88
CA PRO A 226 -3.77 3.24 13.46
C PRO A 226 -3.93 2.65 12.05
N ASN A 227 -5.13 2.21 11.68
CA ASN A 227 -5.41 1.69 10.33
C ASN A 227 -5.21 2.76 9.24
N ASP A 228 -5.44 4.05 9.53
CA ASP A 228 -5.17 5.10 8.55
C ASP A 228 -3.67 5.23 8.24
N VAL A 229 -2.80 4.92 9.22
CA VAL A 229 -1.34 4.86 9.01
C VAL A 229 -0.99 3.67 8.11
N MET A 230 -1.58 2.52 8.39
CA MET A 230 -1.40 1.32 7.58
C MET A 230 -1.82 1.54 6.12
N ASP A 231 -3.00 2.13 5.90
CA ASP A 231 -3.52 2.48 4.56
C ASP A 231 -2.57 3.40 3.79
N VAL A 232 -1.98 4.38 4.46
CA VAL A 232 -0.97 5.28 3.88
C VAL A 232 0.29 4.51 3.48
N LEU A 233 0.79 3.60 4.33
CA LEU A 233 1.97 2.80 4.02
C LEU A 233 1.73 1.82 2.87
N ILE A 234 0.58 1.13 2.85
CA ILE A 234 0.18 0.24 1.75
C ILE A 234 0.10 1.01 0.43
N SER A 235 -0.39 2.25 0.46
CA SER A 235 -0.53 3.06 -0.75
C SER A 235 0.80 3.38 -1.46
N SER A 236 1.94 3.23 -0.76
CA SER A 236 3.28 3.48 -1.32
C SER A 236 3.60 2.66 -2.57
N ILE A 237 3.11 1.42 -2.69
CA ILE A 237 3.41 0.56 -3.86
C ILE A 237 2.55 0.90 -5.09
N ALA A 238 1.53 1.74 -4.95
CA ALA A 238 0.59 2.06 -6.04
C ALA A 238 1.24 2.55 -7.35
N PRO A 239 2.38 3.28 -7.35
CA PRO A 239 3.11 3.64 -8.58
C PRO A 239 3.69 2.48 -9.37
N TYR A 240 3.74 1.28 -8.79
CA TYR A 240 4.36 0.10 -9.38
C TYR A 240 3.35 -1.03 -9.64
N VAL A 241 2.05 -0.76 -9.54
CA VAL A 241 0.97 -1.68 -9.87
C VAL A 241 0.04 -1.07 -10.91
N ASP A 242 -0.77 -1.91 -11.57
CA ASP A 242 -1.64 -1.49 -12.66
C ASP A 242 -3.05 -1.12 -12.18
N ALA A 243 -3.50 -1.76 -11.10
CA ALA A 243 -4.82 -1.53 -10.53
C ALA A 243 -4.82 -1.55 -9.01
N VAL A 244 -5.83 -0.93 -8.40
CA VAL A 244 -6.14 -1.00 -6.97
C VAL A 244 -7.62 -1.34 -6.77
N ILE A 245 -7.94 -2.16 -5.77
CA ILE A 245 -9.30 -2.33 -5.25
C ILE A 245 -9.32 -1.83 -3.82
N THR A 246 -10.12 -0.79 -3.57
CA THR A 246 -10.11 -0.14 -2.27
C THR A 246 -11.42 0.55 -1.90
N GLU A 247 -11.53 1.03 -0.66
CA GLU A 247 -12.63 1.84 -0.18
C GLU A 247 -12.69 3.25 -0.81
N ASN A 248 -13.83 3.93 -0.64
CA ASN A 248 -14.08 5.23 -1.26
C ASN A 248 -13.03 6.29 -0.91
N PHE A 249 -12.57 6.33 0.33
CA PHE A 249 -11.61 7.34 0.76
C PHE A 249 -10.27 7.17 0.03
N GLN A 250 -9.70 5.97 0.04
CA GLN A 250 -8.43 5.69 -0.63
C GLN A 250 -8.55 5.81 -2.15
N ALA A 251 -9.68 5.41 -2.73
CA ALA A 251 -9.96 5.68 -4.15
C ALA A 251 -9.86 7.18 -4.49
N ASP A 252 -10.37 8.06 -3.61
CA ASP A 252 -10.28 9.51 -3.81
C ASP A 252 -8.86 10.06 -3.57
N VAL A 253 -8.08 9.45 -2.67
CA VAL A 253 -6.64 9.74 -2.52
C VAL A 253 -5.92 9.46 -3.84
N TYR A 254 -6.08 8.26 -4.42
CA TYR A 254 -5.44 7.91 -5.69
C TYR A 254 -5.86 8.84 -6.83
N LYS A 255 -7.15 9.18 -6.96
CA LYS A 255 -7.63 10.13 -7.98
C LYS A 255 -6.98 11.52 -7.86
N LYS A 256 -6.75 12.00 -6.64
CA LYS A 256 -6.06 13.28 -6.42
C LYS A 256 -4.57 13.15 -6.74
N ALA A 257 -3.94 12.06 -6.28
CA ALA A 257 -2.53 11.78 -6.48
C ALA A 257 -2.17 11.71 -7.97
N LYS A 258 -3.07 11.23 -8.85
CA LYS A 258 -2.90 11.22 -10.31
C LYS A 258 -2.58 12.58 -10.92
N LYS A 259 -2.96 13.68 -10.27
CA LYS A 259 -2.68 15.05 -10.72
C LYS A 259 -1.28 15.53 -10.35
N LEU A 260 -0.59 14.83 -9.45
CA LEU A 260 0.69 15.23 -8.85
C LEU A 260 1.82 14.25 -9.16
N ILE A 261 1.49 12.96 -9.23
CA ILE A 261 2.44 11.86 -9.41
C ILE A 261 2.17 11.24 -10.79
N PRO A 262 2.97 11.58 -11.81
CA PRO A 262 2.74 11.09 -13.18
C PRO A 262 2.72 9.56 -13.30
N GLN A 263 3.48 8.87 -12.46
CA GLN A 263 3.65 7.41 -12.50
C GLN A 263 2.36 6.64 -12.22
N ILE A 264 1.40 7.22 -11.50
CA ILE A 264 0.11 6.56 -11.24
C ILE A 264 -1.01 7.03 -12.18
N LYS A 265 -0.70 7.82 -13.22
CA LYS A 265 -1.74 8.40 -14.10
C LYS A 265 -2.67 7.34 -14.69
N GLU A 266 -2.10 6.21 -15.11
CA GLU A 266 -2.82 5.09 -15.72
C GLU A 266 -3.37 4.09 -14.69
N LEU A 267 -3.13 4.28 -13.39
CA LEU A 267 -3.58 3.36 -12.33
C LEU A 267 -5.10 3.16 -12.38
N GLU A 268 -5.56 1.94 -12.59
CA GLU A 268 -6.98 1.62 -12.59
C GLU A 268 -7.50 1.57 -11.14
N ILE A 269 -8.61 2.26 -10.85
CA ILE A 269 -9.14 2.38 -9.48
C ILE A 269 -10.53 1.74 -9.42
N TYR A 270 -10.61 0.60 -8.74
CA TYR A 270 -11.84 -0.15 -8.52
C TYR A 270 -12.28 -0.05 -7.05
N ARG A 271 -13.57 -0.30 -6.82
CA ARG A 271 -14.20 -0.38 -5.50
C ARG A 271 -14.80 -1.76 -5.28
N LEU A 272 -15.16 -2.06 -4.04
CA LEU A 272 -15.78 -3.33 -3.64
C LEU A 272 -17.04 -3.69 -4.45
N LYS A 273 -17.81 -2.69 -4.90
CA LYS A 273 -18.99 -2.94 -5.73
C LYS A 273 -18.64 -3.38 -7.15
N ASP A 274 -17.45 -3.04 -7.64
CA ASP A 274 -17.03 -3.31 -9.02
C ASP A 274 -16.55 -4.76 -9.17
N ILE A 275 -16.43 -5.51 -8.06
CA ILE A 275 -16.06 -6.94 -8.04
C ILE A 275 -17.22 -7.87 -7.67
N ARG A 276 -18.39 -7.31 -7.39
CA ARG A 276 -19.59 -8.09 -7.10
C ARG A 276 -20.23 -8.49 -8.42
N MET A 277 -20.62 -9.76 -8.56
CA MET A 277 -21.52 -10.15 -9.64
C MET A 277 -22.84 -9.38 -9.50
N ASP A 278 -23.38 -8.89 -10.62
CA ASP A 278 -24.75 -8.39 -10.66
C ASP A 278 -25.68 -9.53 -10.21
N ALA A 279 -26.49 -9.25 -9.18
CA ALA A 279 -27.46 -10.19 -8.62
C ALA A 279 -28.69 -10.33 -9.54
#